data_AF-A0A3B8MX27-F1
#
_entry.id   AF-A0A3B8MX27-F1
#
_cell.length_a   1.000
_cell.length_b   1.000
_cell.length_c   1.000
_cell.angle_alpha   90.00
_cell.angle_beta   90.00
_cell.angle_gamma   90.00
#
_symmetry.space_group_name_H-M   'P 1'
#
loop_
_entity.id
_entity.type
_entity.pdbx_description
1 polymer ?
#
loop_
_entity_poly.entity_id
_entity_poly.type
_entity_poly.pdbx_seq_one_letter_code
_entity_poly.pdbx_strand_id
1 'polypeptide(L)'
;MTYRRRAIDGIIDDIFPSLPALLLDGPKAVGKTTSALQRAKTVRNLDVEGTRLRASVDPEWVVKGDKPILIDEWHRVADTWSAVKRAVDADHSGGQFILTGSMPDSSTHSGAGRITAI
;
A
#
# COMPACT_ATOMS: atom_id res chain seq x y z
N MET A 1 -19.73 13.20 5.02
CA MET A 1 -19.10 14.22 4.16
C MET A 1 -18.64 13.54 2.89
N THR A 2 -18.94 14.09 1.71
CA THR A 2 -18.49 13.54 0.42
C THR A 2 -16.99 13.81 0.23
N TYR A 3 -16.24 12.79 -0.19
CA TYR A 3 -14.82 12.93 -0.51
C TYR A 3 -14.62 13.95 -1.66
N ARG A 4 -13.70 14.90 -1.47
CA ARG A 4 -13.26 15.81 -2.55
C ARG A 4 -11.98 15.26 -3.16
N ARG A 5 -11.99 15.01 -4.48
CA ARG A 5 -10.82 14.53 -5.22
C ARG A 5 -9.62 15.45 -5.05
N ARG A 6 -8.44 14.85 -4.92
CA ARG A 6 -7.13 15.49 -4.85
C ARG A 6 -6.39 15.32 -6.18
N ALA A 7 -5.36 16.12 -6.41
CA ALA A 7 -4.55 16.05 -7.63
C ALA A 7 -3.95 14.64 -7.86
N ILE A 8 -3.52 13.97 -6.78
CA ILE A 8 -2.94 12.62 -6.85
C ILE A 8 -3.96 11.55 -7.29
N ASP A 9 -5.27 11.79 -7.16
CA ASP A 9 -6.28 10.80 -7.51
C ASP A 9 -6.30 10.48 -9.00
N GLY A 10 -6.06 11.46 -9.87
CA GLY A 10 -5.97 11.21 -11.31
C GLY A 10 -4.79 10.30 -11.64
N ILE A 11 -3.62 10.62 -11.08
CA ILE A 11 -2.40 9.83 -11.26
C ILE A 11 -2.63 8.39 -10.80
N ILE A 12 -3.20 8.19 -9.61
CA ILE A 12 -3.48 6.84 -9.09
C ILE A 12 -4.46 6.10 -10.02
N ASP A 13 -5.54 6.75 -10.46
CA ASP A 13 -6.53 6.11 -11.35
C ASP A 13 -5.94 5.72 -12.71
N ASP A 14 -5.01 6.51 -13.23
CA ASP A 14 -4.37 6.27 -14.52
C ASP A 14 -3.38 5.10 -14.47
N ILE A 15 -2.55 5.03 -13.42
CA ILE A 15 -1.44 4.07 -13.37
C ILE A 15 -1.77 2.79 -12.60
N PHE A 16 -2.55 2.89 -11.51
CA PHE A 16 -2.77 1.76 -10.60
C PHE A 16 -3.40 0.53 -11.25
N PRO A 17 -4.33 0.66 -12.22
CA PRO A 17 -4.88 -0.51 -12.93
C PRO A 17 -3.84 -1.31 -13.72
N SER A 18 -2.67 -0.72 -14.03
CA SER A 18 -1.58 -1.39 -14.75
C SER A 18 -0.45 -1.89 -13.83
N LEU A 19 -0.45 -1.48 -12.56
CA LEU A 19 0.62 -1.77 -11.61
C LEU A 19 0.13 -2.72 -10.53
N PRO A 20 0.84 -3.83 -10.24
CA PRO A 20 0.40 -4.77 -9.23
C PRO A 20 0.45 -4.17 -7.82
N ALA A 21 1.45 -3.34 -7.53
CA ALA A 21 1.55 -2.62 -6.27
C ALA A 21 2.02 -1.18 -6.45
N LEU A 22 1.42 -0.26 -5.68
CA LEU A 22 1.73 1.16 -5.67
C LEU A 22 2.09 1.60 -4.24
N LEU A 23 3.28 2.17 -4.05
CA LEU A 23 3.68 2.85 -2.83
C LEU A 23 3.40 4.36 -2.99
N LEU A 24 2.53 4.89 -2.15
CA LEU A 24 2.28 6.32 -2.04
C LEU A 24 3.19 6.88 -0.94
N ASP A 25 4.32 7.43 -1.35
CA ASP A 25 5.32 7.99 -0.44
C ASP A 25 5.17 9.52 -0.32
N GLY A 26 5.68 10.10 0.76
CA GLY A 26 5.83 11.55 0.90
C GLY A 26 5.41 12.07 2.28
N PRO A 27 5.27 13.40 2.42
CA PRO A 27 5.02 14.02 3.72
C PRO A 27 3.74 13.53 4.38
N LYS A 28 3.74 13.48 5.73
CA LYS A 28 2.51 13.23 6.51
C LYS A 28 1.45 14.30 6.19
N ALA A 29 0.19 13.95 6.39
CA ALA A 29 -0.96 14.85 6.28
C ALA A 29 -1.26 15.44 4.87
N VAL A 30 -0.64 14.95 3.80
CA VAL A 30 -0.98 15.37 2.41
C VAL A 30 -2.17 14.63 1.81
N GLY A 31 -2.77 13.68 2.55
CA GLY A 31 -4.00 12.99 2.15
C GLY A 31 -3.82 11.71 1.32
N LYS A 32 -2.63 11.11 1.31
CA LYS A 32 -2.35 9.85 0.60
C LYS A 32 -3.22 8.69 1.08
N THR A 33 -3.24 8.45 2.40
CA THR A 33 -4.12 7.44 3.02
C THR A 33 -5.58 7.67 2.65
N THR A 34 -6.06 8.93 2.72
CA THR A 34 -7.45 9.24 2.35
C THR A 34 -7.74 8.95 0.87
N SER A 35 -6.78 9.19 -0.02
CA SER A 35 -6.89 8.89 -1.46
C SER A 35 -6.86 7.38 -1.71
N ALA A 36 -5.96 6.65 -1.06
CA ALA A 36 -5.88 5.19 -1.14
C ALA A 36 -7.17 4.51 -0.64
N LEU A 37 -7.74 5.02 0.44
CA LEU A 37 -9.01 4.53 1.01
C LEU A 37 -10.18 4.60 0.02
N GLN A 38 -10.15 5.50 -0.97
CA GLN A 38 -11.23 5.56 -1.98
C GLN A 38 -11.22 4.37 -2.96
N ARG A 39 -10.13 3.61 -3.00
CA ARG A 39 -9.91 2.50 -3.95
C ARG A 39 -9.84 1.14 -3.26
N ALA A 40 -9.51 1.13 -1.97
CA ALA A 40 -9.33 -0.08 -1.19
C ALA A 40 -10.66 -0.79 -0.93
N LYS A 41 -10.71 -2.10 -1.19
CA LYS A 41 -11.77 -2.99 -0.68
C LYS A 41 -11.40 -3.59 0.67
N THR A 42 -10.10 -3.77 0.91
CA THR A 42 -9.56 -4.25 2.19
C THR A 42 -8.57 -3.25 2.74
N VAL A 43 -8.62 -2.98 4.05
CA VAL A 43 -7.70 -2.08 4.73
C VAL A 43 -6.94 -2.82 5.84
N ARG A 44 -5.63 -2.57 5.91
CA ARG A 44 -4.69 -3.08 6.92
C ARG A 44 -3.89 -1.90 7.46
N ASN A 45 -4.36 -1.28 8.54
CA ASN A 45 -3.66 -0.16 9.17
C ASN A 45 -2.70 -0.68 10.25
N LEU A 46 -1.39 -0.64 9.95
CA LEU A 46 -0.33 -1.16 10.84
C LEU A 46 0.08 -0.18 11.95
N ASP A 47 -0.54 0.99 12.03
CA ASP A 47 -0.45 1.87 13.20
C ASP A 47 -1.30 1.33 14.36
N VAL A 48 -2.40 0.61 14.04
CA VAL A 48 -3.25 -0.06 15.02
C VAL A 48 -2.54 -1.30 15.57
N GLU A 49 -2.37 -1.35 16.89
CA GLU A 49 -1.62 -2.40 17.59
C GLU A 49 -2.10 -3.81 17.26
N GLY A 50 -3.41 -4.09 17.28
CA GLY A 50 -3.93 -5.42 16.97
C GLY A 50 -3.64 -5.87 15.54
N THR A 51 -3.75 -4.95 14.57
CA THR A 51 -3.39 -5.21 13.17
C THR A 51 -1.89 -5.47 13.03
N ARG A 52 -1.08 -4.65 13.71
CA ARG A 52 0.38 -4.76 13.71
C ARG A 52 0.84 -6.10 14.28
N LEU A 53 0.33 -6.49 15.46
CA LEU A 53 0.64 -7.77 16.10
C LEU A 53 0.28 -8.94 15.18
N ARG A 54 -0.88 -8.90 14.53
CA ARG A 54 -1.29 -9.94 13.59
C ARG A 54 -0.35 -10.03 12.38
N ALA A 55 0.01 -8.89 11.79
CA ALA A 55 0.94 -8.83 10.67
C ALA A 55 2.36 -9.27 11.06
N SER A 56 2.79 -9.01 12.29
CA SER A 56 4.08 -9.49 12.82
C SER A 56 4.12 -11.00 13.02
N VAL A 57 2.99 -11.63 13.33
CA VAL A 57 2.89 -13.09 13.54
C VAL A 57 2.69 -13.83 12.22
N ASP A 58 1.83 -13.32 11.33
CA ASP A 58 1.56 -13.86 9.99
C ASP A 58 1.63 -12.72 8.96
N PRO A 59 2.82 -12.43 8.39
CA PRO A 59 2.95 -11.40 7.37
C PRO A 59 2.11 -11.67 6.11
N GLU A 60 1.85 -12.94 5.77
CA GLU A 60 1.01 -13.29 4.59
C GLU A 60 -0.46 -12.91 4.80
N TRP A 61 -0.89 -12.63 6.03
CA TRP A 61 -2.23 -12.12 6.28
C TRP A 61 -2.48 -10.74 5.63
N VAL A 62 -1.44 -9.90 5.49
CA VAL A 62 -1.61 -8.53 4.98
C VAL A 62 -2.02 -8.50 3.50
N VAL A 63 -1.72 -9.55 2.74
CA VAL A 63 -2.04 -9.70 1.31
C VAL A 63 -3.33 -10.49 1.06
N LYS A 64 -4.02 -10.95 2.11
CA LYS A 64 -5.27 -11.72 2.01
C LYS A 64 -6.50 -10.81 2.16
N GLY A 65 -7.43 -10.94 1.21
CA GLY A 65 -8.73 -10.24 1.20
C GLY A 65 -9.11 -9.78 -0.19
N ASP A 66 -10.18 -8.98 -0.27
CA ASP A 66 -10.64 -8.39 -1.52
C ASP A 66 -9.68 -7.30 -1.98
N LYS A 67 -9.21 -7.41 -3.23
CA LYS A 67 -8.33 -6.43 -3.89
C LYS A 67 -9.15 -5.28 -4.50
N PRO A 68 -8.70 -4.01 -4.44
CA PRO A 68 -7.39 -3.58 -3.94
C PRO A 68 -7.25 -3.61 -2.41
N ILE A 69 -6.07 -3.99 -1.91
CA ILE A 69 -5.75 -3.97 -0.48
C ILE A 69 -4.87 -2.75 -0.16
N LEU A 70 -5.31 -1.91 0.76
CA LEU A 70 -4.49 -0.85 1.35
C LEU A 70 -3.74 -1.39 2.58
N ILE A 71 -2.43 -1.29 2.56
CA ILE A 71 -1.55 -1.55 3.70
C ILE A 71 -0.94 -0.23 4.16
N ASP A 72 -1.53 0.33 5.22
CA ASP A 72 -1.21 1.65 5.74
C ASP A 72 -0.14 1.58 6.83
N GLU A 73 0.78 2.53 6.78
CA GLU A 73 2.01 2.57 7.57
C GLU A 73 2.83 1.27 7.46
N TRP A 74 3.05 0.80 6.23
CA TRP A 74 3.67 -0.51 5.93
C TRP A 74 5.00 -0.74 6.66
N HIS A 75 5.79 0.32 6.86
CA HIS A 75 7.11 0.27 7.48
C HIS A 75 7.07 -0.11 8.98
N ARG A 76 5.89 -0.08 9.62
CA ARG A 76 5.70 -0.55 10.99
C ARG A 76 5.96 -2.04 11.15
N VAL A 77 5.84 -2.81 10.07
CA VAL A 77 6.19 -4.24 10.03
C VAL A 77 6.95 -4.51 8.73
N ALA A 78 8.29 -4.53 8.81
CA ALA A 78 9.17 -4.64 7.65
C ALA A 78 8.85 -5.85 6.75
N ASP A 79 8.44 -6.98 7.35
CA ASP A 79 8.10 -8.22 6.62
C ASP A 79 6.90 -8.08 5.68
N THR A 80 6.06 -7.06 5.89
CA THR A 80 4.98 -6.67 4.96
C THR A 80 5.49 -6.46 3.55
N TRP A 81 6.66 -5.82 3.39
CA TRP A 81 7.27 -5.58 2.09
C TRP A 81 7.56 -6.87 1.35
N SER A 82 8.15 -7.84 2.06
CA SER A 82 8.48 -9.16 1.54
C SER A 82 7.23 -9.96 1.16
N ALA A 83 6.17 -9.89 1.98
CA ALA A 83 4.89 -10.54 1.69
C ALA A 83 4.24 -9.97 0.42
N VAL A 84 4.20 -8.64 0.27
CA VAL A 84 3.70 -7.99 -0.95
C VAL A 84 4.54 -8.40 -2.16
N LYS A 85 5.87 -8.39 -2.06
CA LYS A 85 6.74 -8.82 -3.17
C LYS A 85 6.42 -10.24 -3.64
N ARG A 86 6.30 -11.20 -2.70
CA ARG A 86 5.93 -12.59 -3.03
C ARG A 86 4.55 -12.68 -3.68
N ALA A 87 3.57 -11.93 -3.18
CA ALA A 87 2.23 -11.90 -3.75
C ALA A 87 2.23 -11.35 -5.18
N VAL A 88 2.99 -10.28 -5.43
CA VAL A 88 3.18 -9.70 -6.77
C VAL A 88 3.92 -10.68 -7.69
N ASP A 89 4.94 -11.38 -7.20
CA ASP A 89 5.68 -12.38 -8.00
C ASP A 89 4.78 -13.58 -8.40
N ALA A 90 3.76 -13.90 -7.59
CA ALA A 90 2.80 -14.97 -7.88
C ALA A 90 1.68 -14.54 -8.84
N ASP A 91 1.30 -13.26 -8.82
CA ASP A 91 0.26 -12.67 -9.65
C ASP A 91 0.65 -11.22 -9.97
N HIS A 92 0.94 -10.93 -11.24
CA HIS A 92 1.35 -9.61 -11.70
C HIS A 92 0.17 -8.76 -12.23
N SER A 93 -1.07 -9.16 -11.99
CA SER A 93 -2.25 -8.36 -12.36
C SER A 93 -2.21 -6.96 -11.73
N GLY A 94 -2.71 -5.95 -12.43
CA GLY A 94 -2.73 -4.60 -11.88
C GLY A 94 -3.79 -4.38 -10.80
N GLY A 95 -3.62 -3.34 -9.99
CA GLY A 95 -4.63 -2.88 -9.03
C GLY A 95 -4.73 -3.71 -7.74
N GLN A 96 -3.66 -4.42 -7.34
CA GLN A 96 -3.77 -5.34 -6.19
C GLN A 96 -3.48 -4.68 -4.85
N PHE A 97 -2.37 -3.93 -4.74
CA PHE A 97 -1.88 -3.43 -3.46
C PHE A 97 -1.57 -1.93 -3.50
N ILE A 98 -2.04 -1.20 -2.50
CA ILE A 98 -1.62 0.18 -2.24
C ILE A 98 -0.92 0.19 -0.89
N LEU A 99 0.31 0.67 -0.84
CA LEU A 99 1.09 0.85 0.38
C LEU A 99 1.18 2.35 0.67
N THR A 100 1.04 2.71 1.93
CA THR A 100 1.29 4.08 2.41
C THR A 100 2.26 4.05 3.57
N GLY A 101 3.06 5.10 3.70
CA GLY A 101 3.94 5.31 4.83
C GLY A 101 4.69 6.61 4.63
N SER A 102 5.05 7.28 5.72
CA SER A 102 5.99 8.40 5.66
C SER A 102 7.36 7.92 6.09
N MET A 103 8.25 7.59 5.16
CA MET A 103 9.66 7.40 5.49
C MET A 103 10.45 8.67 5.11
N PRO A 104 11.24 9.25 6.03
CA PRO A 104 12.13 10.36 5.71
C PRO A 104 13.36 9.91 4.89
N ASP A 105 13.71 8.62 4.91
CA ASP A 105 14.91 8.08 4.26
C ASP A 105 14.55 7.04 3.18
N SER A 106 14.76 7.41 1.92
CA SER A 106 14.45 6.69 0.68
C SER A 106 15.35 5.47 0.40
N SER A 107 15.69 4.67 1.42
CA SER A 107 16.52 3.46 1.25
C SER A 107 15.74 2.21 0.82
N THR A 108 14.43 2.29 0.57
CA THR A 108 13.64 1.15 0.07
C THR A 108 13.76 1.02 -1.45
N HIS A 109 14.96 0.67 -1.94
CA HIS A 109 15.27 0.45 -3.37
C HIS A 109 15.13 -1.02 -3.83
N SER A 110 14.61 -1.93 -3.00
CA SER A 110 14.59 -3.38 -3.31
C SER A 110 13.36 -3.88 -4.08
N GLY A 111 12.44 -2.98 -4.46
CA GLY A 111 11.16 -3.28 -5.10
C GLY A 111 11.14 -3.15 -6.63
N ALA A 112 12.30 -3.01 -7.27
CA ALA A 112 12.43 -2.74 -8.71
C ALA A 112 11.48 -3.61 -9.56
N GLY A 113 10.61 -2.94 -10.32
CA GLY A 113 9.63 -3.54 -11.23
C GLY A 113 8.36 -4.12 -10.59
N ARG A 114 8.26 -4.19 -9.26
CA ARG A 114 7.16 -4.84 -8.53
C ARG A 114 6.30 -3.86 -7.74
N ILE A 115 6.95 -2.90 -7.09
CA ILE A 115 6.30 -1.84 -6.31
C ILE A 115 6.75 -0.51 -6.90
N THR A 116 5.82 0.22 -7.49
CA THR A 116 6.10 1.55 -8.04
C THR A 116 5.87 2.58 -6.96
N ALA A 117 6.84 3.45 -6.69
CA ALA A 117 6.68 4.56 -5.77
C ALA A 117 6.28 5.83 -6.54
N ILE A 118 5.29 6.56 -6.02
CA ILE A 118 4.90 7.90 -6.49
C ILE A 118 4.75 8.88 -5.33
#